data_AF-A0A833D6B5-F1
#
_entry.id   AF-A0A833D6B5-F1
#
_cell.length_a   1.000
_cell.length_b   1.000
_cell.length_c   1.000
_cell.angle_alpha   90.00
_cell.angle_beta   90.00
_cell.angle_gamma   90.00
#
_symmetry.space_group_name_H-M   'P 1'
#
loop_
_entity.id
_entity.type
_entity.pdbx_description
1 polymer ?
#
loop_
_entity_poly.entity_id
_entity_poly.type
_entity_poly.pdbx_seq_one_letter_code
_entity_poly.pdbx_strand_id
1 'polypeptide(L)'
;IVDRGDLTVAISSDGAAPMLASHLRSRLEQELDPRLGRVAAIARQFRQKAEARVPRGAARREFWQEVIAGAPARAILAGDEAEGRRLIEAALEGAPSARRKGRVILVGAGPGDPELLTLKAVRWLKAADVILHDALIDPGVLAYARREALVIDVGKRAGSRAVSQQEINALMIEHAAAGRYVVRLKGGDALVFGRAAAEISALEATGFPVEIVPGITAAQACAADVRLPLTLRGRIRQVSLVAGAATSGEPELDWSALARPGQAFAIYMGVRTAGRIAARLLGAGADPSTPAIIVENGSREGRRTIASSLVDMPVAIKAKRMTGPAIVFIGLDWAAAGIEPPAEVEWFSDASMPLRVSRPLSPIDQLALSS
;
A
#
# COMPACT_ATOMS: atom_id res chain seq x y z
N ILE A 1 35.87 -12.63 -1.70
CA ILE A 1 36.00 -11.25 -2.21
C ILE A 1 35.72 -11.30 -3.70
N VAL A 2 34.94 -10.36 -4.21
CA VAL A 2 34.76 -10.09 -5.65
C VAL A 2 35.39 -8.72 -5.90
N ASP A 3 36.41 -8.68 -6.75
CA ASP A 3 37.17 -7.47 -7.05
C ASP A 3 36.79 -6.92 -8.44
N ARG A 4 36.52 -5.62 -8.50
CA ARG A 4 36.25 -4.84 -9.71
C ARG A 4 37.10 -3.58 -9.73
N GLY A 5 38.29 -3.58 -9.12
CA GLY A 5 39.18 -2.42 -9.05
C GLY A 5 38.75 -1.43 -7.97
N ASP A 6 38.23 -0.26 -8.36
CA ASP A 6 37.74 0.76 -7.43
C ASP A 6 36.45 0.36 -6.66
N LEU A 7 35.92 -0.84 -6.92
CA LEU A 7 34.78 -1.45 -6.25
C LEU A 7 35.16 -2.86 -5.78
N THR A 8 34.94 -3.15 -4.49
CA THR A 8 35.21 -4.47 -3.90
C THR A 8 34.00 -4.93 -3.10
N VAL A 9 33.61 -6.20 -3.26
CA VAL A 9 32.56 -6.85 -2.47
C VAL A 9 33.16 -7.97 -1.62
N ALA A 10 32.98 -7.91 -0.30
CA ALA A 10 33.39 -8.96 0.62
C ALA A 10 32.15 -9.74 1.12
N ILE A 11 32.26 -11.07 1.14
CA ILE A 11 31.21 -11.97 1.62
C ILE A 11 31.86 -12.86 2.67
N SER A 12 31.25 -12.95 3.85
CA SER A 12 31.71 -13.78 4.95
C SER A 12 30.52 -14.46 5.59
N SER A 13 30.69 -15.73 5.98
CA SER A 13 29.77 -16.46 6.85
C SER A 13 30.30 -16.59 8.28
N ASP A 14 31.40 -15.90 8.61
CA ASP A 14 32.12 -16.05 9.88
C ASP A 14 32.43 -17.53 10.24
N GLY A 15 32.78 -18.32 9.23
CA GLY A 15 33.02 -19.76 9.38
C GLY A 15 31.79 -20.67 9.50
N ALA A 16 30.59 -20.13 9.73
CA ALA A 16 29.37 -20.93 9.92
C ALA A 16 28.90 -21.67 8.65
N ALA A 17 29.12 -21.09 7.46
CA ALA A 17 28.68 -21.65 6.18
C ALA A 17 29.61 -21.26 5.01
N PRO A 18 30.87 -21.74 4.97
CA PRO A 18 31.85 -21.33 3.96
C PRO A 18 31.42 -21.67 2.53
N MET A 19 30.69 -22.78 2.35
CA MET A 19 30.14 -23.16 1.04
C MET A 19 29.08 -22.18 0.53
N LEU A 20 28.23 -21.64 1.41
CA LEU A 20 27.26 -20.61 1.05
C LEU A 20 27.97 -19.31 0.63
N ALA A 21 28.99 -18.89 1.39
CA ALA A 21 29.79 -17.71 1.05
C ALA A 21 30.49 -17.86 -0.31
N SER A 22 31.02 -19.05 -0.61
CA SER A 22 31.63 -19.35 -1.91
C SER A 22 30.61 -19.34 -3.05
N HIS A 23 29.44 -19.94 -2.83
CA HIS A 23 28.35 -19.94 -3.82
C HIS A 23 27.89 -18.51 -4.16
N LEU A 24 27.66 -17.67 -3.16
CA LEU A 24 27.28 -16.27 -3.35
C LEU A 24 28.38 -15.47 -4.07
N ARG A 25 29.65 -15.69 -3.71
CA ARG A 25 30.79 -15.07 -4.40
C ARG A 25 30.79 -15.41 -5.88
N SER A 26 30.64 -16.70 -6.22
CA SER A 26 30.62 -17.16 -7.62
C SER A 26 29.47 -16.52 -8.41
N ARG A 27 28.29 -16.39 -7.80
CA ARG A 27 27.14 -15.72 -8.45
C ARG A 27 27.44 -14.25 -8.72
N LEU A 28 27.96 -13.53 -7.74
CA LEU A 28 28.32 -12.12 -7.91
C LEU A 28 29.44 -11.93 -8.93
N GLU A 29 30.41 -12.84 -9.01
CA GLU A 29 31.45 -12.79 -10.04
C GLU A 29 30.88 -12.90 -11.47
N GLN A 30 29.79 -13.66 -11.64
CA GLN A 30 29.10 -13.81 -12.92
C GLN A 30 28.17 -12.64 -13.23
N GLU A 31 27.46 -12.12 -12.22
CA GLU A 31 26.46 -11.06 -12.40
C GLU A 31 27.11 -9.66 -12.55
N LEU A 32 28.25 -9.40 -11.90
CA LEU A 32 28.88 -8.07 -11.89
C LEU A 32 29.82 -7.87 -13.09
N ASP A 33 29.50 -6.90 -13.95
CA ASP A 33 30.34 -6.53 -15.09
C ASP A 33 31.78 -6.17 -14.64
N PRO A 34 32.84 -6.74 -15.27
CA PRO A 34 34.23 -6.42 -14.95
C PRO A 34 34.58 -4.93 -15.00
N ARG A 35 33.86 -4.14 -15.81
CA ARG A 35 34.09 -2.70 -16.04
C ARG A 35 33.43 -1.80 -14.99
N LEU A 36 32.72 -2.35 -14.00
CA LEU A 36 32.14 -1.55 -12.91
C LEU A 36 33.17 -0.69 -12.16
N GLY A 37 34.44 -1.14 -12.11
CA GLY A 37 35.54 -0.33 -11.60
C GLY A 37 35.75 0.98 -12.35
N ARG A 38 35.56 0.98 -13.68
CA ARG A 38 35.67 2.18 -14.50
C ARG A 38 34.55 3.16 -14.21
N VAL A 39 33.33 2.67 -14.01
CA VAL A 39 32.19 3.50 -13.58
C VAL A 39 32.52 4.18 -12.25
N ALA A 40 33.03 3.42 -11.26
CA ALA A 40 33.43 3.97 -9.96
C ALA A 40 34.57 4.99 -10.06
N ALA A 41 35.60 4.69 -10.85
CA ALA A 41 36.74 5.58 -11.06
C ALA A 41 36.33 6.91 -11.71
N ILE A 42 35.49 6.86 -12.74
CA ILE A 42 34.97 8.05 -13.43
C ILE A 42 34.05 8.83 -12.48
N ALA A 43 33.10 8.17 -11.81
CA ALA A 43 32.20 8.82 -10.85
C ALA A 43 32.99 9.59 -9.75
N ARG A 44 34.10 9.02 -9.27
CA ARG A 44 35.00 9.67 -8.29
C ARG A 44 35.52 11.03 -8.78
N GLN A 45 35.86 11.17 -10.07
CA GLN A 45 36.36 12.42 -10.66
C GLN A 45 35.31 13.54 -10.61
N PHE A 46 34.03 13.19 -10.69
CA PHE A 46 32.92 14.16 -10.65
C PHE A 46 32.42 14.45 -9.23
N ARG A 47 32.96 13.77 -8.20
CA ARG A 47 32.44 13.86 -6.83
C ARG A 47 32.44 15.29 -6.29
N GLN A 48 33.56 16.00 -6.37
CA GLN A 48 33.65 17.38 -5.88
C GLN A 48 32.71 18.32 -6.65
N LYS A 49 32.63 18.19 -7.99
CA LYS A 49 31.71 18.99 -8.82
C LYS A 49 30.26 18.75 -8.42
N ALA A 50 29.86 17.48 -8.23
CA ALA A 50 28.53 17.12 -7.77
C ALA A 50 28.25 17.62 -6.35
N GLU A 51 29.23 17.57 -5.46
CA GLU A 51 29.11 18.07 -4.08
C GLU A 51 28.93 19.59 -4.01
N ALA A 52 29.55 20.33 -4.94
CA ALA A 52 29.41 21.78 -5.06
C ALA A 52 28.10 22.20 -5.75
N ARG A 53 27.65 21.46 -6.76
CA ARG A 53 26.52 21.86 -7.61
C ARG A 53 25.17 21.30 -7.17
N VAL A 54 25.13 20.04 -6.75
CA VAL A 54 23.88 19.30 -6.51
C VAL A 54 23.56 19.30 -5.01
N PRO A 55 22.40 19.82 -4.56
CA PRO A 55 22.05 19.85 -3.14
C PRO A 55 22.08 18.47 -2.47
N ARG A 56 22.50 18.41 -1.21
CA ARG A 56 22.51 17.18 -0.39
C ARG A 56 21.11 16.58 -0.26
N GLY A 57 21.04 15.30 0.08
CA GLY A 57 19.77 14.57 0.21
C GLY A 57 19.34 13.92 -1.10
N ALA A 58 18.04 13.90 -1.37
CA ALA A 58 17.51 13.13 -2.49
C ALA A 58 17.97 13.59 -3.88
N ALA A 59 18.13 14.88 -4.12
CA ALA A 59 18.62 15.39 -5.42
C ALA A 59 20.01 14.82 -5.77
N ARG A 60 20.93 14.78 -4.80
CA ARG A 60 22.26 14.17 -4.99
C ARG A 60 22.19 12.67 -5.18
N ARG A 61 21.24 11.98 -4.53
CA ARG A 61 21.03 10.54 -4.73
C ARG A 61 20.46 10.23 -6.11
N GLU A 62 19.45 10.95 -6.56
CA GLU A 62 18.90 10.81 -7.91
C GLU A 62 19.97 11.04 -8.97
N PHE A 63 20.78 12.09 -8.82
CA PHE A 63 21.93 12.33 -9.68
C PHE A 63 22.87 11.13 -9.73
N TRP A 64 23.34 10.62 -8.58
CA TRP A 64 24.25 9.47 -8.57
C TRP A 64 23.60 8.18 -9.07
N GLN A 65 22.31 7.99 -8.84
CA GLN A 65 21.56 6.86 -9.36
C GLN A 65 21.50 6.90 -10.89
N GLU A 66 21.27 8.06 -11.50
CA GLU A 66 21.35 8.23 -12.95
C GLU A 66 22.78 7.97 -13.45
N VAL A 67 23.81 8.47 -12.75
CA VAL A 67 25.20 8.22 -13.14
C VAL A 67 25.56 6.73 -13.11
N ILE A 68 25.13 6.00 -12.07
CA ILE A 68 25.56 4.62 -11.81
C ILE A 68 24.66 3.56 -12.48
N ALA A 69 23.39 3.87 -12.72
CA ALA A 69 22.42 2.92 -13.30
C ALA A 69 21.76 3.42 -14.60
N GLY A 70 21.98 4.68 -14.97
CA GLY A 70 21.39 5.32 -16.13
C GLY A 70 22.26 5.27 -17.38
N ALA A 71 22.06 6.25 -18.27
CA ALA A 71 22.77 6.31 -19.55
C ALA A 71 24.30 6.42 -19.41
N PRO A 72 24.86 7.20 -18.45
CA PRO A 72 26.31 7.30 -18.29
C PRO A 72 27.00 5.97 -18.02
N ALA A 73 26.49 5.18 -17.05
CA ALA A 73 27.05 3.87 -16.74
C ALA A 73 26.97 2.92 -17.93
N ARG A 74 25.86 2.91 -18.67
CA ARG A 74 25.72 2.05 -19.86
C ARG A 74 26.76 2.35 -20.93
N ALA A 75 27.07 3.63 -21.19
CA ALA A 75 28.12 4.03 -22.13
C ALA A 75 29.51 3.55 -21.68
N ILE A 76 29.83 3.72 -20.39
CA ILE A 76 31.10 3.28 -19.81
C ILE A 76 31.23 1.75 -19.87
N LEU A 77 30.18 1.02 -19.52
CA LEU A 77 30.14 -0.44 -19.60
C LEU A 77 30.26 -0.93 -21.05
N ALA A 78 29.74 -0.19 -22.04
CA ALA A 78 29.97 -0.48 -23.46
C ALA A 78 31.42 -0.19 -23.92
N GLY A 79 32.20 0.54 -23.13
CA GLY A 79 33.60 0.89 -23.43
C GLY A 79 33.80 2.31 -23.93
N ASP A 80 32.73 3.11 -24.05
CA ASP A 80 32.80 4.52 -24.43
C ASP A 80 32.84 5.42 -23.20
N GLU A 81 34.03 5.52 -22.61
CA GLU A 81 34.21 6.36 -21.43
C GLU A 81 34.13 7.86 -21.72
N ALA A 82 34.36 8.28 -22.97
CA ALA A 82 34.27 9.69 -23.37
C ALA A 82 32.81 10.15 -23.35
N GLU A 83 31.93 9.35 -23.96
CA GLU A 83 30.49 9.59 -23.91
C GLU A 83 29.95 9.50 -22.49
N GLY A 84 30.41 8.51 -21.71
CA GLY A 84 30.08 8.40 -20.29
C GLY A 84 30.36 9.68 -19.51
N ARG A 85 31.55 10.28 -19.67
CA ARG A 85 31.92 11.56 -19.03
C ARG A 85 31.04 12.70 -19.51
N ARG A 86 30.80 12.81 -20.82
CA ARG A 86 29.93 13.85 -21.41
C ARG A 86 28.51 13.80 -20.85
N LEU A 87 27.95 12.60 -20.69
CA LEU A 87 26.62 12.41 -20.12
C LEU A 87 26.56 12.77 -18.63
N ILE A 88 27.63 12.52 -17.85
CA ILE A 88 27.70 12.97 -16.45
C ILE A 88 27.76 14.50 -16.38
N GLU A 89 28.52 15.15 -17.27
CA GLU A 89 28.58 16.62 -17.34
C GLU A 89 27.22 17.22 -17.70
N ALA A 90 26.55 16.69 -18.72
CA ALA A 90 25.19 17.10 -19.07
C ALA A 90 24.21 16.91 -17.90
N ALA A 91 24.32 15.79 -17.16
CA ALA A 91 23.51 15.55 -15.98
C ALA A 91 23.81 16.55 -14.84
N LEU A 92 25.07 16.99 -14.66
CA LEU A 92 25.45 18.02 -13.70
C LEU A 92 24.91 19.40 -14.09
N GLU A 93 24.93 19.73 -15.38
CA GLU A 93 24.40 20.99 -15.90
C GLU A 93 22.88 21.07 -15.75
N GLY A 94 22.18 19.95 -16.02
CA GLY A 94 20.74 19.82 -15.83
C GLY A 94 20.31 19.57 -14.37
N ALA A 95 21.25 19.28 -13.46
CA ALA A 95 20.92 18.99 -12.07
C ALA A 95 20.33 20.23 -11.38
N PRO A 96 19.28 20.04 -10.55
CA PRO A 96 18.68 21.15 -9.82
C PRO A 96 19.73 21.83 -8.93
N SER A 97 19.78 23.16 -8.97
CA SER A 97 20.64 23.96 -8.10
C SER A 97 20.17 23.91 -6.64
N ALA A 98 21.05 24.31 -5.71
CA ALA A 98 20.83 24.27 -4.25
C ALA A 98 19.56 24.97 -3.73
N ARG A 99 18.82 25.71 -4.57
CA ARG A 99 17.59 26.45 -4.20
C ARG A 99 16.29 25.67 -4.41
N ARG A 100 16.30 24.39 -4.80
CA ARG A 100 15.04 23.67 -5.03
C ARG A 100 14.32 23.34 -3.72
N LYS A 101 13.05 23.73 -3.62
CA LYS A 101 12.14 23.25 -2.58
C LYS A 101 12.09 21.72 -2.59
N GLY A 102 11.94 21.12 -1.40
CA GLY A 102 11.71 19.68 -1.26
C GLY A 102 10.40 19.26 -1.92
N ARG A 103 10.14 17.95 -1.90
CA ARG A 103 8.94 17.36 -2.52
C ARG A 103 8.15 16.62 -1.47
N VAL A 104 6.83 16.69 -1.57
CA VAL A 104 5.93 15.84 -0.77
C VAL A 104 5.20 14.90 -1.70
N ILE A 105 5.26 13.61 -1.36
CA ILE A 105 4.67 12.53 -2.11
C ILE A 105 3.70 11.79 -1.20
N LEU A 106 2.41 11.82 -1.54
CA LEU A 106 1.39 11.01 -0.87
C LEU A 106 1.39 9.63 -1.53
N VAL A 107 1.72 8.59 -0.76
CA VAL A 107 1.90 7.24 -1.28
C VAL A 107 0.90 6.29 -0.62
N GLY A 108 0.08 5.62 -1.44
CA GLY A 108 -0.71 4.49 -1.01
C GLY A 108 0.18 3.26 -0.80
N ALA A 109 0.22 2.76 0.43
CA ALA A 109 1.02 1.61 0.85
C ALA A 109 0.38 0.26 0.50
N GLY A 110 -0.88 0.27 0.07
CA GLY A 110 -1.65 -0.95 -0.02
C GLY A 110 -2.23 -1.41 1.33
N PRO A 111 -3.02 -2.49 1.32
CA PRO A 111 -3.77 -3.00 2.47
C PRO A 111 -2.91 -3.59 3.61
N GLY A 112 -1.68 -4.02 3.33
CA GLY A 112 -0.81 -4.70 4.30
C GLY A 112 0.34 -5.45 3.63
N ASP A 113 0.02 -6.35 2.70
CA ASP A 113 1.02 -7.13 1.96
C ASP A 113 2.02 -6.20 1.23
N PRO A 114 3.34 -6.32 1.53
CA PRO A 114 4.35 -5.53 0.84
C PRO A 114 4.43 -5.81 -0.66
N GLU A 115 4.00 -6.98 -1.15
CA GLU A 115 3.95 -7.30 -2.59
C GLU A 115 2.85 -6.51 -3.33
N LEU A 116 1.88 -5.94 -2.61
CA LEU A 116 0.85 -5.07 -3.18
C LEU A 116 1.29 -3.60 -3.29
N LEU A 117 2.53 -3.27 -2.93
CA LEU A 117 3.12 -1.98 -3.23
C LEU A 117 3.27 -1.79 -4.74
N THR A 118 2.91 -0.62 -5.23
CA THR A 118 3.20 -0.28 -6.63
C THR A 118 4.71 -0.07 -6.80
N LEU A 119 5.23 -0.36 -8.00
CA LEU A 119 6.64 -0.07 -8.34
C LEU A 119 7.01 1.41 -8.12
N LYS A 120 6.03 2.32 -8.30
CA LYS A 120 6.19 3.75 -8.03
C LYS A 120 6.28 4.04 -6.53
N ALA A 121 5.51 3.35 -5.69
CA ALA A 121 5.60 3.46 -4.24
C ALA A 121 6.98 3.01 -3.73
N VAL A 122 7.46 1.83 -4.18
CA VAL A 122 8.80 1.31 -3.82
C VAL A 122 9.90 2.28 -4.21
N ARG A 123 9.82 2.87 -5.41
CA ARG A 123 10.79 3.89 -5.87
C ARG A 123 10.85 5.07 -4.91
N TRP A 124 9.69 5.58 -4.49
CA TRP A 124 9.62 6.71 -3.57
C TRP A 124 10.08 6.36 -2.15
N LEU A 125 9.77 5.16 -1.64
CA LEU A 125 10.27 4.68 -0.34
C LEU A 125 11.81 4.60 -0.32
N LYS A 126 12.43 4.13 -1.41
CA LYS A 126 13.90 4.09 -1.55
C LYS A 126 14.51 5.49 -1.69
N ALA A 127 13.79 6.43 -2.29
CA ALA A 127 14.27 7.79 -2.51
C ALA A 127 14.06 8.73 -1.30
N ALA A 128 13.13 8.42 -0.40
CA ALA A 128 12.69 9.31 0.68
C ALA A 128 13.81 9.70 1.65
N ASP A 129 13.91 10.99 1.97
CA ASP A 129 14.70 11.44 3.12
C ASP A 129 13.91 11.24 4.42
N VAL A 130 12.59 11.44 4.37
CA VAL A 130 11.69 11.34 5.52
C VAL A 130 10.42 10.59 5.10
N ILE A 131 9.95 9.68 5.96
CA ILE A 131 8.71 8.92 5.77
C ILE A 131 7.81 9.16 6.97
N LEU A 132 6.65 9.79 6.75
CA LEU A 132 5.59 9.93 7.75
C LEU A 132 4.54 8.85 7.47
N HIS A 133 4.31 7.93 8.40
CA HIS A 133 3.39 6.81 8.20
C HIS A 133 2.32 6.69 9.28
N ASP A 134 1.17 6.12 8.90
CA ASP A 134 0.08 5.81 9.84
C ASP A 134 0.35 4.51 10.62
N ALA A 135 -0.42 4.29 11.70
CA ALA A 135 -0.29 3.14 12.59
C ALA A 135 -0.62 1.79 11.90
N LEU A 136 -1.38 1.81 10.81
CA LEU A 136 -1.76 0.60 10.08
C LEU A 136 -0.72 0.18 9.04
N ILE A 137 0.38 0.90 8.85
CA ILE A 137 1.41 0.46 7.89
C ILE A 137 2.13 -0.77 8.41
N ASP A 138 2.22 -1.80 7.57
CA ASP A 138 2.91 -3.03 7.88
C ASP A 138 4.45 -2.82 7.93
N PRO A 139 5.18 -3.40 8.90
CA PRO A 139 6.64 -3.29 8.95
C PRO A 139 7.34 -3.78 7.67
N GLY A 140 6.79 -4.78 6.98
CA GLY A 140 7.32 -5.29 5.71
C GLY A 140 7.28 -4.24 4.59
N VAL A 141 6.32 -3.32 4.62
CA VAL A 141 6.30 -2.16 3.69
C VAL A 141 7.44 -1.19 4.02
N LEU A 142 7.66 -0.91 5.30
CA LEU A 142 8.73 0.00 5.74
C LEU A 142 10.13 -0.56 5.48
N ALA A 143 10.28 -1.88 5.32
CA ALA A 143 11.55 -2.51 4.95
C ALA A 143 12.08 -2.07 3.57
N TYR A 144 11.22 -1.53 2.70
CA TYR A 144 11.63 -0.92 1.42
C TYR A 144 12.15 0.50 1.56
N ALA A 145 11.99 1.12 2.74
CA ALA A 145 12.59 2.41 3.02
C ALA A 145 14.12 2.30 2.98
N ARG A 146 14.78 3.38 2.54
CA ARG A 146 16.24 3.45 2.69
C ARG A 146 16.61 3.49 4.17
N ARG A 147 17.74 2.85 4.51
CA ARG A 147 18.21 2.69 5.89
C ARG A 147 18.42 4.02 6.63
N GLU A 148 18.81 5.07 5.91
CA GLU A 148 19.04 6.39 6.50
C GLU A 148 17.87 7.36 6.30
N ALA A 149 16.67 6.86 5.96
CA ALA A 149 15.46 7.67 6.00
C ALA A 149 15.07 7.93 7.46
N LEU A 150 14.61 9.14 7.75
CA LEU A 150 13.92 9.40 9.02
C LEU A 150 12.49 8.86 8.91
N VAL A 151 12.16 7.83 9.69
CA VAL A 151 10.82 7.23 9.72
C VAL A 151 10.08 7.75 10.96
N ILE A 152 8.93 8.41 10.73
CA ILE A 152 8.12 9.07 11.75
C ILE A 152 6.74 8.41 11.77
N ASP A 153 6.39 7.77 12.89
CA ASP A 153 5.03 7.27 13.12
C ASP A 153 4.13 8.43 13.56
N VAL A 154 3.09 8.72 12.76
CA VAL A 154 2.09 9.76 13.03
C VAL A 154 0.71 9.18 13.32
N GLY A 155 0.62 7.85 13.47
CA GLY A 155 -0.61 7.13 13.71
C GLY A 155 -1.12 7.22 15.15
N LYS A 156 -2.39 6.85 15.34
CA LYS A 156 -2.99 6.66 16.66
C LYS A 156 -2.81 5.21 17.11
N ARG A 157 -1.80 4.92 17.94
CA ARG A 157 -1.77 3.66 18.69
C ARG A 157 -2.62 3.80 19.95
N ALA A 158 -3.21 2.70 20.40
CA ALA A 158 -3.94 2.68 21.68
C ALA A 158 -2.97 3.09 22.81
N GLY A 159 -3.28 4.18 23.52
CA GLY A 159 -2.47 4.70 24.64
C GLY A 159 -1.45 5.80 24.30
N SER A 160 -1.24 6.16 23.03
CA SER A 160 -0.35 7.27 22.63
C SER A 160 -1.11 8.55 22.30
N ARG A 161 -0.51 9.72 22.56
CA ARG A 161 -1.04 11.02 22.11
C ARG A 161 -1.20 11.00 20.59
N ALA A 162 -2.43 11.15 20.11
CA ALA A 162 -2.70 11.27 18.69
C ALA A 162 -2.03 12.53 18.12
N VAL A 163 -1.19 12.38 17.10
CA VAL A 163 -0.72 13.52 16.30
C VAL A 163 -1.93 14.07 15.53
N SER A 164 -2.21 15.36 15.72
CA SER A 164 -3.30 16.03 15.03
C SER A 164 -3.01 16.17 13.53
N GLN A 165 -4.05 16.33 12.72
CA GLN A 165 -3.86 16.53 11.28
C GLN A 165 -3.02 17.78 10.98
N GLN A 166 -3.16 18.83 11.80
CA GLN A 166 -2.37 20.05 11.66
C GLN A 166 -0.88 19.81 11.94
N GLU A 167 -0.56 19.02 12.97
CA GLU A 167 0.83 18.63 13.27
C GLU A 167 1.43 17.78 12.14
N ILE A 168 0.68 16.82 11.57
CA ILE A 168 1.13 16.03 10.42
C ILE A 168 1.45 16.95 9.23
N ASN A 169 0.55 17.89 8.93
CA ASN A 169 0.75 18.85 7.85
C ASN A 169 1.99 19.72 8.09
N ALA A 170 2.16 20.23 9.31
CA ALA A 170 3.31 21.04 9.70
C ALA A 170 4.64 20.28 9.52
N LEU A 171 4.70 19.01 9.95
CA LEU A 171 5.89 18.16 9.78
C LEU A 171 6.24 17.95 8.30
N MET A 172 5.25 17.69 7.44
CA MET A 172 5.50 17.55 6.00
C MET A 172 6.08 18.84 5.40
N ILE A 173 5.49 19.99 5.75
CA ILE A 173 5.91 21.31 5.27
C ILE A 173 7.31 21.64 5.77
N GLU A 174 7.62 21.39 7.05
CA GLU A 174 8.93 21.63 7.65
C GLU A 174 10.03 20.84 6.92
N HIS A 175 9.83 19.54 6.74
CA HIS A 175 10.82 18.71 6.06
C HIS A 175 10.97 19.08 4.58
N ALA A 176 9.87 19.38 3.89
CA ALA A 176 9.92 19.82 2.49
C ALA A 176 10.60 21.18 2.34
N ALA A 177 10.38 22.12 3.25
CA ALA A 177 11.06 23.41 3.29
C ALA A 177 12.57 23.29 3.50
N ALA A 178 13.00 22.26 4.23
CA ALA A 178 14.41 21.89 4.36
C ALA A 178 15.00 21.18 3.12
N GLY A 179 14.29 21.15 1.99
CA GLY A 179 14.76 20.55 0.73
C GLY A 179 14.66 19.01 0.67
N ARG A 180 13.99 18.38 1.64
CA ARG A 180 13.92 16.92 1.76
C ARG A 180 12.83 16.34 0.86
N TYR A 181 13.01 15.08 0.46
CA TYR A 181 11.91 14.30 -0.12
C TYR A 181 11.12 13.62 0.99
N VAL A 182 9.88 14.06 1.13
CA VAL A 182 8.96 13.61 2.17
C VAL A 182 7.96 12.65 1.55
N VAL A 183 7.94 11.41 2.03
CA VAL A 183 6.90 10.45 1.70
C VAL A 183 5.89 10.43 2.84
N ARG A 184 4.64 10.75 2.54
CA ARG A 184 3.50 10.52 3.41
C ARG A 184 2.88 9.19 3.03
N LEU A 185 3.23 8.15 3.78
CA LEU A 185 2.83 6.77 3.52
C LEU A 185 1.50 6.46 4.22
N LYS A 186 0.48 6.10 3.44
CA LYS A 186 -0.91 5.96 3.88
C LYS A 186 -1.39 4.53 3.61
N GLY A 187 -2.13 3.94 4.54
CA GLY A 187 -2.66 2.58 4.36
C GLY A 187 -3.69 2.54 3.23
N GLY A 188 -3.68 1.47 2.44
CA GLY A 188 -4.54 1.31 1.26
C GLY A 188 -4.14 2.25 0.13
N ASP A 189 -5.13 2.96 -0.41
CA ASP A 189 -4.91 4.02 -1.40
C ASP A 189 -4.77 5.39 -0.72
N ALA A 190 -3.97 6.28 -1.32
CA ALA A 190 -3.73 7.60 -0.76
C ALA A 190 -5.00 8.48 -0.67
N LEU A 191 -5.94 8.31 -1.60
CA LEU A 191 -7.11 9.18 -1.78
C LEU A 191 -8.42 8.55 -1.29
N VAL A 192 -8.50 7.23 -1.12
CA VAL A 192 -9.70 6.55 -0.61
C VAL A 192 -9.73 6.58 0.92
N PHE A 193 -10.62 7.39 1.50
CA PHE A 193 -10.81 7.56 2.95
C PHE A 193 -9.55 7.93 3.75
N GLY A 194 -8.48 8.38 3.07
CA GLY A 194 -7.19 8.70 3.67
C GLY A 194 -7.05 10.13 4.20
N ARG A 195 -8.08 10.98 4.10
CA ARG A 195 -8.01 12.42 4.47
C ARG A 195 -7.00 13.25 3.65
N ALA A 196 -6.65 12.81 2.44
CA ALA A 196 -5.67 13.48 1.60
C ALA A 196 -6.03 14.93 1.26
N ALA A 197 -7.32 15.29 1.15
CA ALA A 197 -7.73 16.66 0.82
C ALA A 197 -7.16 17.70 1.80
N ALA A 198 -7.15 17.40 3.10
CA ALA A 198 -6.61 18.30 4.12
C ALA A 198 -5.08 18.39 4.07
N GLU A 199 -4.41 17.31 3.66
CA GLU A 199 -2.95 17.26 3.49
C GLU A 199 -2.54 18.06 2.24
N ILE A 200 -3.21 17.81 1.10
CA ILE A 200 -2.98 18.50 -0.18
C ILE A 200 -3.21 20.00 -0.02
N SER A 201 -4.35 20.41 0.53
CA SER A 201 -4.69 21.83 0.69
C SER A 201 -3.64 22.60 1.51
N ALA A 202 -3.13 22.01 2.60
CA ALA A 202 -2.10 22.65 3.42
C ALA A 202 -0.75 22.78 2.71
N LEU A 203 -0.38 21.78 1.90
CA LEU A 203 0.84 21.78 1.11
C LEU A 203 0.77 22.79 -0.05
N GLU A 204 -0.35 22.84 -0.75
CA GLU A 204 -0.57 23.80 -1.84
C GLU A 204 -0.61 25.24 -1.32
N ALA A 205 -1.23 25.49 -0.17
CA ALA A 205 -1.25 26.80 0.48
C ALA A 205 0.16 27.33 0.84
N THR A 206 1.16 26.45 0.94
CA THR A 206 2.56 26.80 1.20
C THR A 206 3.46 26.69 -0.04
N GLY A 207 2.85 26.44 -1.20
CA GLY A 207 3.53 26.36 -2.49
C GLY A 207 4.43 25.13 -2.64
N PHE A 208 4.08 24.02 -1.99
CA PHE A 208 4.69 22.71 -2.24
C PHE A 208 3.81 21.89 -3.19
N PRO A 209 4.29 21.55 -4.40
CA PRO A 209 3.55 20.66 -5.28
C PRO A 209 3.49 19.26 -4.66
N VAL A 210 2.31 18.66 -4.70
CA VAL A 210 2.06 17.32 -4.17
C VAL A 210 2.02 16.31 -5.30
N GLU A 211 2.86 15.28 -5.21
CA GLU A 211 2.74 14.12 -6.09
C GLU A 211 1.92 13.03 -5.39
N ILE A 212 1.00 12.41 -6.12
CA ILE A 212 0.19 11.30 -5.59
C ILE A 212 0.62 10.01 -6.29
N VAL A 213 0.84 8.98 -5.48
CA VAL A 213 1.09 7.61 -5.92
C VAL A 213 -0.07 6.75 -5.42
N PRO A 214 -0.94 6.26 -6.31
CA PRO A 214 -2.06 5.42 -5.90
C PRO A 214 -1.56 4.09 -5.32
N GLY A 215 -2.39 3.51 -4.46
CA GLY A 215 -2.18 2.21 -3.86
C GLY A 215 -3.38 1.28 -4.08
N ILE A 216 -3.20 0.00 -3.80
CA ILE A 216 -4.32 -0.94 -3.79
C ILE A 216 -5.20 -0.63 -2.58
N THR A 217 -6.46 -0.25 -2.81
CA THR A 217 -7.38 0.03 -1.70
C THR A 217 -7.84 -1.25 -1.00
N ALA A 218 -8.18 -1.15 0.28
CA ALA A 218 -8.48 -2.32 1.11
C ALA A 218 -9.67 -3.14 0.58
N ALA A 219 -10.71 -2.51 0.04
CA ALA A 219 -11.84 -3.25 -0.54
C ALA A 219 -11.40 -4.14 -1.72
N GLN A 220 -10.55 -3.63 -2.61
CA GLN A 220 -10.09 -4.41 -3.76
C GLN A 220 -9.21 -5.59 -3.32
N ALA A 221 -8.31 -5.37 -2.36
CA ALA A 221 -7.45 -6.43 -1.85
C ALA A 221 -8.24 -7.50 -1.08
N CYS A 222 -9.13 -7.09 -0.17
CA CYS A 222 -9.98 -8.02 0.58
C CYS A 222 -10.86 -8.86 -0.35
N ALA A 223 -11.37 -8.27 -1.44
CA ALA A 223 -12.15 -8.97 -2.43
C ALA A 223 -11.32 -9.99 -3.22
N ALA A 224 -10.11 -9.62 -3.66
CA ALA A 224 -9.19 -10.50 -4.36
C ALA A 224 -8.77 -11.71 -3.51
N ASP A 225 -8.40 -11.46 -2.25
CA ASP A 225 -8.04 -12.44 -1.25
C ASP A 225 -9.07 -13.58 -1.13
N VAL A 226 -10.35 -13.22 -1.11
CA VAL A 226 -11.44 -14.16 -0.90
C VAL A 226 -12.15 -14.55 -2.20
N ARG A 227 -11.55 -14.22 -3.35
CA ARG A 227 -12.09 -14.50 -4.69
C ARG A 227 -13.53 -13.99 -4.86
N LEU A 228 -13.84 -12.81 -4.34
CA LEU A 228 -15.16 -12.17 -4.41
C LEU A 228 -15.17 -11.09 -5.50
N PRO A 229 -15.79 -11.32 -6.67
CA PRO A 229 -15.92 -10.29 -7.69
C PRO A 229 -16.77 -9.13 -7.17
N LEU A 230 -16.21 -7.92 -7.20
CA LEU A 230 -16.97 -6.72 -6.81
C LEU A 230 -18.05 -6.37 -7.84
N THR A 231 -17.87 -6.75 -9.11
CA THR A 231 -18.86 -6.52 -10.17
C THR A 231 -19.22 -7.82 -10.86
N LEU A 232 -20.43 -7.88 -11.40
CA LEU A 232 -20.94 -9.07 -12.06
C LEU A 232 -21.90 -8.67 -13.19
N ARG A 233 -21.56 -9.07 -14.42
CA ARG A 233 -22.36 -8.74 -15.60
C ARG A 233 -23.81 -9.21 -15.41
N GLY A 234 -24.77 -8.32 -15.70
CA GLY A 234 -26.19 -8.62 -15.55
C GLY A 234 -26.75 -8.40 -14.14
N ARG A 235 -25.92 -8.44 -13.10
CA ARG A 235 -26.35 -8.43 -11.68
C ARG A 235 -25.82 -7.24 -10.89
N ILE A 236 -24.49 -7.05 -10.83
CA ILE A 236 -23.84 -5.96 -10.09
C ILE A 236 -23.14 -5.03 -11.08
N ARG A 237 -23.77 -3.89 -11.40
CA ARG A 237 -23.25 -2.86 -12.32
C ARG A 237 -22.64 -1.65 -11.60
N GLN A 238 -22.83 -1.57 -10.29
CA GLN A 238 -22.35 -0.47 -9.46
C GLN A 238 -21.83 -1.03 -8.15
N VAL A 239 -20.71 -0.48 -7.69
CA VAL A 239 -20.13 -0.75 -6.38
C VAL A 239 -19.82 0.57 -5.72
N SER A 240 -20.30 0.76 -4.50
CA SER A 240 -20.04 1.96 -3.72
C SER A 240 -19.00 1.68 -2.63
N LEU A 241 -18.05 2.59 -2.43
CA LEU A 241 -17.17 2.57 -1.26
C LEU A 241 -17.76 3.52 -0.23
N VAL A 242 -17.94 3.04 1.00
CA VAL A 242 -18.70 3.76 2.03
C VAL A 242 -17.90 3.80 3.33
N ALA A 243 -17.87 4.96 4.00
CA ALA A 243 -17.32 5.06 5.36
C ALA A 243 -18.42 4.75 6.38
N GLY A 244 -18.21 3.72 7.20
CA GLY A 244 -19.14 3.31 8.27
C GLY A 244 -19.04 4.15 9.55
N ALA A 245 -18.09 5.09 9.62
CA ALA A 245 -17.92 6.01 10.73
C ALA A 245 -17.53 7.40 10.20
N ALA A 246 -18.07 8.44 10.83
CA ALA A 246 -17.72 9.83 10.56
C ALA A 246 -17.01 10.44 11.78
N THR A 247 -16.23 11.49 11.55
CA THR A 247 -15.60 12.28 12.64
C THR A 247 -16.65 12.90 13.58
N SER A 248 -17.86 13.16 13.06
CA SER A 248 -19.03 13.67 13.79
C SER A 248 -19.92 12.58 14.41
N GLY A 249 -19.56 11.30 14.29
CA GLY A 249 -20.37 10.18 14.76
C GLY A 249 -20.87 9.30 13.62
N GLU A 250 -22.18 9.32 13.36
CA GLU A 250 -22.79 8.49 12.31
C GLU A 250 -22.48 9.02 10.91
N PRO A 251 -22.23 8.13 9.93
CA PRO A 251 -22.13 8.55 8.55
C PRO A 251 -23.51 8.95 8.03
N GLU A 252 -23.62 10.17 7.47
CA GLU A 252 -24.81 10.62 6.75
C GLU A 252 -24.82 9.97 5.37
N LEU A 253 -25.52 8.83 5.27
CA LEU A 253 -25.66 8.05 4.05
C LEU A 253 -27.12 8.00 3.61
N ASP A 254 -27.34 7.91 2.30
CA ASP A 254 -28.65 7.61 1.74
C ASP A 254 -28.97 6.12 1.94
N TRP A 255 -29.51 5.79 3.12
CA TRP A 255 -29.87 4.43 3.51
C TRP A 255 -30.91 3.83 2.57
N SER A 256 -31.86 4.64 2.10
CA SER A 256 -32.89 4.20 1.14
C SER A 256 -32.28 3.81 -0.20
N ALA A 257 -31.25 4.54 -0.67
CA ALA A 257 -30.52 4.16 -1.86
C ALA A 257 -29.71 2.87 -1.67
N LEU A 258 -29.02 2.72 -0.54
CA LEU A 258 -28.21 1.54 -0.22
C LEU A 258 -29.05 0.26 0.02
N ALA A 259 -30.29 0.42 0.48
CA ALA A 259 -31.21 -0.68 0.77
C ALA A 259 -31.89 -1.27 -0.48
N ARG A 260 -31.77 -0.64 -1.66
CA ARG A 260 -32.43 -1.14 -2.88
C ARG A 260 -31.88 -2.52 -3.28
N PRO A 261 -32.71 -3.40 -3.87
CA PRO A 261 -32.23 -4.66 -4.43
C PRO A 261 -31.12 -4.47 -5.46
N GLY A 262 -30.11 -5.35 -5.43
CA GLY A 262 -28.99 -5.34 -6.38
C GLY A 262 -27.90 -4.29 -6.12
N GLN A 263 -27.97 -3.56 -5.00
CA GLN A 263 -26.87 -2.70 -4.55
C GLN A 263 -25.73 -3.53 -3.99
N ALA A 264 -24.50 -3.15 -4.33
CA ALA A 264 -23.28 -3.71 -3.77
C ALA A 264 -22.39 -2.60 -3.24
N PHE A 265 -21.84 -2.78 -2.04
CA PHE A 265 -20.95 -1.78 -1.46
C PHE A 265 -19.99 -2.37 -0.44
N ALA A 266 -18.85 -1.69 -0.29
CA ALA A 266 -17.81 -2.03 0.67
C ALA A 266 -17.75 -0.94 1.76
N ILE A 267 -17.99 -1.34 3.01
CA ILE A 267 -17.96 -0.46 4.17
C ILE A 267 -16.56 -0.50 4.80
N TYR A 268 -15.92 0.66 4.86
CA TYR A 268 -14.69 0.92 5.58
C TYR A 268 -15.01 1.38 7.00
N MET A 269 -14.17 1.02 7.97
CA MET A 269 -14.33 1.46 9.37
C MET A 269 -15.70 1.09 9.97
N GLY A 270 -16.33 0.02 9.45
CA GLY A 270 -17.71 -0.35 9.78
C GLY A 270 -17.87 -1.32 10.96
N VAL A 271 -16.80 -1.97 11.43
CA VAL A 271 -16.88 -3.05 12.44
C VAL A 271 -17.58 -2.59 13.72
N ARG A 272 -17.20 -1.43 14.25
CA ARG A 272 -17.79 -0.88 15.50
C ARG A 272 -19.21 -0.36 15.31
N THR A 273 -19.56 0.04 14.10
CA THR A 273 -20.87 0.62 13.76
C THR A 273 -21.80 -0.37 13.07
N ALA A 274 -21.37 -1.64 12.90
CA ALA A 274 -22.07 -2.66 12.11
C ALA A 274 -23.52 -2.88 12.58
N GLY A 275 -23.76 -2.95 13.89
CA GLY A 275 -25.12 -3.08 14.44
C GLY A 275 -26.04 -1.93 14.05
N ARG A 276 -25.50 -0.71 14.02
CA ARG A 276 -26.26 0.47 13.63
C ARG A 276 -26.50 0.53 12.13
N ILE A 277 -25.48 0.21 11.33
CA ILE A 277 -25.58 0.15 9.87
C ILE A 277 -26.64 -0.88 9.46
N ALA A 278 -26.62 -2.08 10.06
CA ALA A 278 -27.63 -3.11 9.83
C ALA A 278 -29.04 -2.58 10.15
N ALA A 279 -29.23 -1.99 11.34
CA ALA A 279 -30.53 -1.45 11.73
C ALA A 279 -31.05 -0.36 10.77
N ARG A 280 -30.16 0.52 10.28
CA ARG A 280 -30.53 1.57 9.30
C ARG A 280 -30.93 0.99 7.95
N LEU A 281 -30.18 0.02 7.44
CA LEU A 281 -30.48 -0.64 6.17
C LEU A 281 -31.80 -1.43 6.24
N LEU A 282 -32.00 -2.19 7.32
CA LEU A 282 -33.24 -2.94 7.56
C LEU A 282 -34.44 -1.98 7.71
N GLY A 283 -34.28 -0.91 8.47
CA GLY A 283 -35.32 0.12 8.62
C GLY A 283 -35.64 0.86 7.33
N ALA A 284 -34.69 0.94 6.40
CA ALA A 284 -34.87 1.49 5.05
C ALA A 284 -35.43 0.47 4.04
N GLY A 285 -35.73 -0.77 4.47
CA GLY A 285 -36.36 -1.79 3.65
C GLY A 285 -35.39 -2.77 2.96
N ALA A 286 -34.13 -2.85 3.40
CA ALA A 286 -33.20 -3.85 2.89
C ALA A 286 -33.66 -5.26 3.27
N ASP A 287 -33.47 -6.23 2.38
CA ASP A 287 -33.76 -7.64 2.66
C ASP A 287 -32.84 -8.14 3.80
N PRO A 288 -33.38 -8.69 4.91
CA PRO A 288 -32.59 -9.23 6.01
C PRO A 288 -31.59 -10.32 5.59
N SER A 289 -31.93 -11.08 4.53
CA SER A 289 -31.09 -12.14 3.96
C SER A 289 -29.98 -11.62 3.04
N THR A 290 -29.92 -10.30 2.78
CA THR A 290 -28.88 -9.70 1.94
C THR A 290 -27.50 -10.18 2.41
N PRO A 291 -26.65 -10.72 1.51
CA PRO A 291 -25.34 -11.22 1.88
C PRO A 291 -24.45 -10.13 2.51
N ALA A 292 -23.75 -10.51 3.58
CA ALA A 292 -22.73 -9.71 4.23
C ALA A 292 -21.43 -10.52 4.38
N ILE A 293 -20.33 -10.05 3.81
CA ILE A 293 -19.02 -10.70 3.88
C ILE A 293 -18.05 -9.76 4.59
N ILE A 294 -17.48 -10.22 5.70
CA ILE A 294 -16.53 -9.47 6.50
C ILE A 294 -15.14 -10.06 6.32
N VAL A 295 -14.20 -9.25 5.83
CA VAL A 295 -12.79 -9.63 5.68
C VAL A 295 -11.96 -8.76 6.62
N GLU A 296 -11.43 -9.35 7.69
CA GLU A 296 -10.49 -8.70 8.61
C GLU A 296 -9.05 -9.04 8.21
N ASN A 297 -8.15 -8.07 8.37
CA ASN A 297 -6.73 -8.21 8.05
C ASN A 297 -6.51 -8.68 6.60
N GLY A 298 -7.33 -8.20 5.65
CA GLY A 298 -7.13 -8.50 4.24
C GLY A 298 -5.70 -8.17 3.80
N SER A 299 -5.12 -9.06 3.00
CA SER A 299 -3.74 -9.17 2.54
C SER A 299 -2.68 -9.44 3.61
N ARG A 300 -3.06 -9.57 4.88
CA ARG A 300 -2.10 -9.77 5.98
C ARG A 300 -2.15 -11.20 6.49
N GLU A 301 -1.09 -11.59 7.19
CA GLU A 301 -1.14 -12.75 8.06
C GLU A 301 -2.28 -12.61 9.09
N GLY A 302 -2.92 -13.73 9.41
CA GLY A 302 -4.07 -13.73 10.31
C GLY A 302 -5.34 -13.13 9.69
N ARG A 303 -5.43 -13.05 8.36
CA ARG A 303 -6.68 -12.78 7.64
C ARG A 303 -7.79 -13.71 8.12
N ARG A 304 -8.96 -13.14 8.40
CA ARG A 304 -10.18 -13.89 8.75
C ARG A 304 -11.32 -13.46 7.86
N THR A 305 -12.15 -14.41 7.45
CA THR A 305 -13.32 -14.13 6.61
C THR A 305 -14.55 -14.79 7.18
N ILE A 306 -15.60 -14.00 7.37
CA ILE A 306 -16.90 -14.45 7.84
C ILE A 306 -17.95 -14.05 6.81
N ALA A 307 -18.76 -15.01 6.39
CA ALA A 307 -19.94 -14.78 5.58
C ALA A 307 -21.20 -14.92 6.46
N SER A 308 -22.11 -13.96 6.35
CA SER A 308 -23.37 -13.92 7.08
C SER A 308 -24.47 -13.27 6.23
N SER A 309 -25.66 -13.13 6.82
CA SER A 309 -26.71 -12.24 6.33
C SER A 309 -26.52 -10.82 6.90
N LEU A 310 -27.24 -9.84 6.36
CA LEU A 310 -27.30 -8.48 6.88
C LEU A 310 -27.84 -8.44 8.32
N VAL A 311 -28.86 -9.26 8.63
CA VAL A 311 -29.43 -9.33 9.97
C VAL A 311 -28.49 -9.97 10.99
N ASP A 312 -27.72 -10.98 10.58
CA ASP A 312 -26.80 -11.70 11.47
C ASP A 312 -25.43 -11.04 11.60
N MET A 313 -25.04 -10.18 10.65
CA MET A 313 -23.72 -9.54 10.59
C MET A 313 -23.27 -8.93 11.94
N PRO A 314 -24.10 -8.17 12.68
CA PRO A 314 -23.67 -7.60 13.96
C PRO A 314 -23.34 -8.67 15.01
N VAL A 315 -24.12 -9.76 15.03
CA VAL A 315 -23.92 -10.88 15.95
C VAL A 315 -22.66 -11.65 15.55
N ALA A 316 -22.46 -11.91 14.25
CA ALA A 316 -21.29 -12.57 13.71
C ALA A 316 -19.99 -11.86 14.10
N ILE A 317 -19.92 -10.53 13.88
CA ILE A 317 -18.76 -9.69 14.23
C ILE A 317 -18.43 -9.79 15.73
N LYS A 318 -19.46 -9.74 16.59
CA LYS A 318 -19.28 -9.81 18.05
C LYS A 318 -18.85 -11.22 18.50
N ALA A 319 -19.53 -12.26 18.01
CA ALA A 319 -19.27 -13.65 18.37
C ALA A 319 -17.84 -14.08 17.97
N LYS A 320 -17.38 -13.64 16.80
CA LYS A 320 -16.05 -13.95 16.26
C LYS A 320 -14.95 -12.99 16.72
N ARG A 321 -15.31 -12.01 17.56
CA ARG A 321 -14.40 -11.01 18.15
C ARG A 321 -13.53 -10.35 17.08
N MET A 322 -14.17 -9.84 16.02
CA MET A 322 -13.46 -9.06 15.01
C MET A 322 -13.16 -7.67 15.56
N THR A 323 -11.88 -7.34 15.66
CA THR A 323 -11.39 -6.11 16.30
C THR A 323 -10.34 -5.38 15.46
N GLY A 324 -9.77 -6.06 14.46
CA GLY A 324 -8.80 -5.52 13.52
C GLY A 324 -9.44 -4.67 12.42
N PRO A 325 -8.59 -4.11 11.52
CA PRO A 325 -9.07 -3.45 10.31
C PRO A 325 -9.82 -4.47 9.44
N ALA A 326 -11.06 -4.17 9.09
CA ALA A 326 -11.88 -5.02 8.25
C ALA A 326 -12.69 -4.22 7.23
N ILE A 327 -12.99 -4.89 6.11
CA ILE A 327 -13.96 -4.45 5.11
C ILE A 327 -15.20 -5.33 5.21
N VAL A 328 -16.37 -4.69 5.23
CA VAL A 328 -17.66 -5.37 5.19
C VAL A 328 -18.27 -5.14 3.82
N PHE A 329 -18.40 -6.19 3.03
CA PHE A 329 -19.11 -6.18 1.76
C PHE A 329 -20.58 -6.51 1.99
N ILE A 330 -21.48 -5.72 1.43
CA ILE A 330 -22.93 -5.96 1.45
C ILE A 330 -23.43 -6.15 0.02
N GLY A 331 -24.34 -7.10 -0.17
CA GLY A 331 -24.96 -7.39 -1.48
C GLY A 331 -24.03 -8.11 -2.47
N LEU A 332 -22.90 -8.64 -1.98
CA LEU A 332 -21.94 -9.42 -2.75
C LEU A 332 -21.85 -10.83 -2.16
N ASP A 333 -21.88 -11.84 -3.03
CA ASP A 333 -21.68 -13.24 -2.67
C ASP A 333 -21.05 -14.02 -3.83
N TRP A 334 -20.56 -15.23 -3.54
CA TRP A 334 -19.95 -16.13 -4.51
C TRP A 334 -20.98 -16.85 -5.39
N ALA A 335 -22.14 -17.20 -4.81
CA ALA A 335 -23.19 -17.95 -5.50
C ALA A 335 -23.73 -17.20 -6.72
N ALA A 336 -23.85 -15.88 -6.62
CA ALA A 336 -24.25 -14.97 -7.67
C ALA A 336 -23.35 -15.04 -8.88
N ALA A 337 -22.05 -15.20 -8.64
CA ALA A 337 -21.03 -15.29 -9.68
C ALA A 337 -20.79 -16.73 -10.17
N GLY A 338 -21.51 -17.73 -9.63
CA GLY A 338 -21.34 -19.13 -10.00
C GLY A 338 -19.97 -19.68 -9.61
N ILE A 339 -19.39 -19.16 -8.53
CA ILE A 339 -18.09 -19.59 -8.00
C ILE A 339 -18.25 -20.09 -6.57
N GLU A 340 -17.35 -20.98 -6.16
CA GLU A 340 -17.31 -21.49 -4.78
C GLU A 340 -16.49 -20.54 -3.89
N PRO A 341 -16.92 -20.31 -2.63
CA PRO A 341 -16.12 -19.58 -1.66
C PRO A 341 -14.82 -20.35 -1.34
N PRO A 342 -13.74 -19.64 -0.96
CA PRO A 342 -12.58 -20.29 -0.37
C PRO A 342 -12.94 -21.14 0.86
N ALA A 343 -12.22 -22.24 1.09
CA ALA A 343 -12.51 -23.19 2.17
C ALA A 343 -12.34 -22.57 3.57
N GLU A 344 -11.52 -21.54 3.68
CA GLU A 344 -11.27 -20.77 4.90
C GLU A 344 -12.39 -19.79 5.28
N VAL A 345 -13.44 -19.65 4.46
CA VAL A 345 -14.59 -18.78 4.78
C VAL A 345 -15.47 -19.44 5.84
N GLU A 346 -15.61 -18.77 6.99
CA GLU A 346 -16.51 -19.20 8.05
C GLU A 346 -17.93 -18.69 7.80
N TRP A 347 -18.91 -19.59 7.79
CA TRP A 347 -20.32 -19.21 7.67
C TRP A 347 -20.94 -19.00 9.05
N PHE A 348 -21.66 -17.90 9.21
CA PHE A 348 -22.39 -17.58 10.42
C PHE A 348 -23.89 -17.43 10.11
N SER A 349 -24.71 -18.18 10.84
CA SER A 349 -26.17 -18.02 10.88
C SER A 349 -26.61 -18.18 12.33
N ASP A 350 -27.38 -17.23 12.86
CA ASP A 350 -27.99 -17.40 14.18
C ASP A 350 -29.22 -18.31 14.06
N ALA A 351 -29.14 -19.53 14.61
CA ALA A 351 -30.23 -20.51 14.57
C ALA A 351 -31.50 -20.05 15.32
N SER A 352 -31.43 -18.96 16.10
CA SER A 352 -32.58 -18.36 16.77
C SER A 352 -33.42 -17.42 15.89
N MET A 353 -32.93 -17.05 14.70
CA MET A 353 -33.67 -16.32 13.65
C MET A 353 -33.55 -17.05 12.31
N PRO A 354 -34.53 -17.87 11.91
CA PRO A 354 -34.38 -18.78 10.78
C PRO A 354 -34.52 -18.02 9.45
N LEU A 355 -33.43 -17.44 8.95
CA LEU A 355 -33.30 -17.04 7.55
C LEU A 355 -32.01 -17.65 6.99
N ARG A 356 -32.17 -18.70 6.18
CA ARG A 356 -31.04 -19.46 5.61
C ARG A 356 -30.32 -18.60 4.58
N VAL A 357 -29.10 -18.18 4.90
CA VAL A 357 -28.09 -18.00 3.86
C VAL A 357 -27.74 -19.41 3.39
N SER A 358 -28.27 -19.81 2.24
CA SER A 358 -27.98 -21.14 1.70
C SER A 358 -26.52 -21.18 1.29
N ARG A 359 -25.77 -22.13 1.89
CA ARG A 359 -24.51 -22.61 1.30
C ARG A 359 -24.82 -22.93 -0.17
N PRO A 360 -24.05 -22.43 -1.15
CA PRO A 360 -24.25 -22.87 -2.53
C PRO A 360 -24.18 -24.40 -2.54
N LEU A 361 -25.23 -25.04 -3.06
CA LEU A 361 -25.24 -26.47 -3.27
C LEU A 361 -24.11 -26.76 -4.25
N SER A 362 -23.17 -27.63 -3.87
CA SER A 362 -22.13 -28.03 -4.80
C SER A 362 -22.79 -28.65 -6.04
N PRO A 363 -22.12 -28.64 -7.22
CA PRO A 363 -22.65 -29.33 -8.40
C PRO A 363 -23.04 -30.80 -8.13
N ILE A 364 -22.38 -31.44 -7.16
CA ILE A 364 -22.67 -32.80 -6.70
C ILE A 364 -23.99 -32.85 -5.90
N ASP A 365 -24.24 -31.88 -5.03
CA ASP A 365 -25.49 -31.82 -4.25
C ASP A 365 -26.71 -31.53 -5.13
N GLN A 366 -26.53 -30.80 -6.24
CA GLN A 366 -27.60 -30.54 -7.22
C GLN A 366 -27.96 -31.79 -8.04
N LEU A 367 -26.97 -32.65 -8.33
CA LEU A 367 -27.18 -33.94 -8.99
C LEU A 367 -27.91 -34.94 -8.07
N ALA A 368 -27.66 -34.89 -6.76
CA ALA A 368 -28.32 -35.76 -5.79
C ALA A 368 -29.77 -35.37 -5.47
N LEU A 369 -30.18 -34.13 -5.75
CA LEU A 369 -31.57 -33.64 -5.58
C LEU A 369 -32.44 -33.83 -6.83
N SER A 370 -31.85 -34.25 -7.94
CA SER A 370 -32.52 -34.52 -9.23
C SER A 370 -32.63 -36.01 -9.56
N SER A 371 -32.25 -36.88 -8.62
CA SER A 371 -32.48 -38.33 -8.60
C SER A 371 -33.48 -38.67 -7.49
#